data_AF-A0A956TT54-F1
#
_entry.id   AF-A0A956TT54-F1
#
_cell.length_a   1.000
_cell.length_b   1.000
_cell.length_c   1.000
_cell.angle_alpha   90.00
_cell.angle_beta   90.00
_cell.angle_gamma   90.00
#
_symmetry.space_group_name_H-M   'P 1'
#
loop_
_entity.id
_entity.type
_entity.pdbx_description
1 polymer ?
#
loop_
_entity_poly.entity_id
_entity_poly.type
_entity_poly.pdbx_seq_one_letter_code
_entity_poly.pdbx_strand_id
1 'polypeptide(L)'
;EKSTGQIRQKLLASFLIVTSLSLGLILAMHPSSQSCIYKNRGQYRKAIDTNIEGQKNPLFAGDPGIELDIAYCFRQRGDLEEARRHLALARELASSHGYLWLFRPHGLEHSLACEEGWIDMKDKQYEEALAAFGRALTLEKSAEAYSGRATVYESLGRDNEALSDYEAAIKCSTGHDREVAYHERAIFYMDRGKTDEAIADLTSALKADSCNRAFIDRAMLYKKQGNAEKALNDLSSSIANAGTERAYHERALLKKARGDFDGAIKDIDSAMSLDSSCARLKEDRELILTESGKAQPQSQEQ
;
A
#
# COMPACT_ATOMS: atom_id res chain seq x y z
N GLU A 1 37.57 40.93 -15.02
CA GLU A 1 37.43 39.46 -15.15
C GLU A 1 36.99 38.75 -13.87
N LYS A 2 37.59 39.02 -12.70
CA LYS A 2 37.16 38.37 -11.43
C LYS A 2 35.70 38.70 -11.01
N SER A 3 35.19 39.90 -11.27
CA SER A 3 33.81 40.28 -10.90
C SER A 3 32.75 39.66 -11.83
N THR A 4 33.03 39.53 -13.12
CA THR A 4 32.14 38.92 -14.11
C THR A 4 31.95 37.42 -13.88
N GLY A 5 32.99 36.71 -13.41
CA GLY A 5 32.89 35.30 -13.01
C GLY A 5 31.98 35.07 -11.79
N GLN A 6 32.08 35.93 -10.77
CA GLN A 6 31.22 35.84 -9.57
C GLN A 6 29.76 36.18 -9.87
N ILE A 7 29.49 37.14 -10.75
CA ILE A 7 28.12 37.48 -11.18
C ILE A 7 27.50 36.30 -11.96
N ARG A 8 28.25 35.63 -12.85
CA ARG A 8 27.78 34.43 -13.57
C ARG A 8 27.47 33.26 -12.64
N GLN A 9 28.31 33.01 -11.64
CA GLN A 9 28.05 31.95 -10.65
C GLN A 9 26.81 32.24 -9.81
N LYS A 10 26.59 33.50 -9.39
CA LYS A 10 25.37 33.89 -8.66
C LYS A 10 24.12 33.76 -9.53
N LEU A 11 24.18 34.16 -10.80
CA LEU A 11 23.06 33.99 -11.74
C LEU A 11 22.75 32.52 -12.02
N LEU A 12 23.77 31.66 -12.19
CA LEU A 12 23.59 30.21 -12.33
C LEU A 12 23.00 29.58 -11.07
N ALA A 13 23.48 29.95 -9.88
CA ALA A 13 22.93 29.46 -8.61
C ALA A 13 21.48 29.92 -8.41
N SER A 14 21.15 31.18 -8.72
CA SER A 14 19.77 31.68 -8.67
C SER A 14 18.87 31.00 -9.71
N PHE A 15 19.37 30.73 -10.92
CA PHE A 15 18.63 29.99 -11.95
C PHE A 15 18.36 28.54 -11.51
N LEU A 16 19.35 27.87 -10.93
CA LEU A 16 19.19 26.51 -10.35
C LEU A 16 18.21 26.50 -9.18
N ILE A 17 18.25 27.51 -8.31
CA ILE A 17 17.32 27.63 -7.17
C ILE A 17 15.90 27.89 -7.68
N VAL A 18 15.70 28.81 -8.63
CA VAL A 18 14.38 29.11 -9.19
C VAL A 18 13.81 27.92 -9.95
N THR A 19 14.64 27.20 -10.71
CA THR A 19 14.22 25.96 -11.41
C THR A 19 13.92 24.80 -10.45
N SER A 20 14.64 24.70 -9.33
CA SER A 20 14.34 23.70 -8.29
C SER A 20 13.06 24.02 -7.50
N LEU A 21 12.80 25.31 -7.21
CA LEU A 21 11.57 25.76 -6.56
C LEU A 21 10.36 25.61 -7.48
N SER A 22 10.51 25.91 -8.77
CA SER A 22 9.44 25.70 -9.75
C SER A 22 9.16 24.21 -9.97
N LEU A 23 10.19 23.36 -10.02
CA LEU A 23 10.01 21.91 -10.10
C LEU A 23 9.32 21.34 -8.84
N GLY A 24 9.69 21.82 -7.66
CA GLY A 24 9.03 21.46 -6.41
C GLY A 24 7.55 21.85 -6.37
N LEU A 25 7.20 23.04 -6.87
CA LEU A 25 5.80 23.46 -7.01
C LEU A 25 5.05 22.61 -8.05
N ILE A 26 5.67 22.31 -9.19
CA ILE A 26 5.05 21.49 -10.25
C ILE A 26 4.78 20.07 -9.73
N LEU A 27 5.71 19.46 -8.98
CA LEU A 27 5.51 18.15 -8.35
C LEU A 27 4.43 18.19 -7.26
N ALA A 28 4.35 19.27 -6.47
CA ALA A 28 3.30 19.43 -5.47
C ALA A 28 1.91 19.66 -6.10
N MET A 29 1.86 20.25 -7.29
CA MET A 29 0.64 20.45 -8.08
C MET A 29 0.30 19.27 -8.99
N HIS A 30 1.16 18.23 -9.05
CA HIS A 30 0.95 17.07 -9.89
C HIS A 30 -0.30 16.30 -9.43
N PRO A 31 -1.22 15.92 -10.33
CA PRO A 31 -2.45 15.20 -9.96
C PRO A 31 -2.18 13.93 -9.17
N SER A 32 -1.13 13.18 -9.53
CA SER A 32 -0.68 11.98 -8.80
C SER A 32 -0.35 12.22 -7.34
N SER A 33 0.20 13.39 -6.99
CA SER A 33 0.53 13.74 -5.61
C SER A 33 -0.74 13.86 -4.76
N GLN A 34 -1.79 14.47 -5.31
CA GLN A 34 -3.11 14.54 -4.66
C GLN A 34 -3.82 13.18 -4.65
N SER A 35 -3.74 12.45 -5.77
CA SER A 35 -4.26 11.08 -5.90
C SER A 35 -3.66 10.13 -4.85
N CYS A 36 -2.37 10.26 -4.54
CA CYS A 36 -1.68 9.47 -3.50
C CYS A 36 -2.38 9.57 -2.13
N ILE A 37 -2.83 10.76 -1.74
CA ILE A 37 -3.54 10.97 -0.47
C ILE A 37 -4.85 10.16 -0.44
N TYR A 38 -5.59 10.13 -1.56
CA TYR A 38 -6.81 9.35 -1.68
C TYR A 38 -6.53 7.84 -1.75
N LYS A 39 -5.48 7.42 -2.47
CA LYS A 39 -5.03 6.02 -2.54
C LYS A 39 -4.71 5.47 -1.15
N ASN A 40 -3.98 6.23 -0.33
CA ASN A 40 -3.63 5.84 1.04
C ASN A 40 -4.86 5.71 1.97
N ARG A 41 -5.99 6.31 1.61
CA ARG A 41 -7.27 6.20 2.32
C ARG A 41 -8.22 5.17 1.69
N GLY A 42 -7.77 4.41 0.69
CA GLY A 42 -8.61 3.49 -0.08
C GLY A 42 -9.69 4.17 -0.93
N GLN A 43 -9.64 5.49 -1.10
CA GLN A 43 -10.63 6.27 -1.84
C GLN A 43 -10.30 6.30 -3.35
N TYR A 44 -10.17 5.12 -3.96
CA TYR A 44 -9.69 4.97 -5.35
C TYR A 44 -10.56 5.68 -6.39
N ARG A 45 -11.87 5.80 -6.17
CA ARG A 45 -12.75 6.58 -7.06
C ARG A 45 -12.34 8.05 -7.11
N LYS A 46 -12.12 8.66 -5.95
CA LYS A 46 -11.69 10.06 -5.87
C LYS A 46 -10.29 10.25 -6.44
N ALA A 47 -9.40 9.27 -6.25
CA ALA A 47 -8.08 9.25 -6.85
C ALA A 47 -8.15 9.28 -8.39
N ILE A 48 -9.02 8.47 -9.00
CA ILE A 48 -9.28 8.46 -10.44
C ILE A 48 -9.84 9.82 -10.89
N ASP A 49 -10.91 10.30 -10.24
CA ASP A 49 -11.56 11.57 -10.60
C ASP A 49 -10.56 12.75 -10.55
N THR A 50 -9.67 12.75 -9.54
CA THR A 50 -8.61 13.76 -9.38
C THR A 50 -7.60 13.71 -10.53
N ASN A 51 -7.18 12.51 -10.93
CA ASN A 51 -6.23 12.34 -12.02
C ASN A 51 -6.85 12.72 -13.38
N ILE A 52 -8.10 12.33 -13.63
CA ILE A 52 -8.83 12.70 -14.86
C ILE A 52 -9.03 14.22 -14.94
N GLU A 53 -9.42 14.87 -13.83
CA GLU A 53 -9.53 16.34 -13.78
C GLU A 53 -8.17 17.00 -14.02
N GLY A 54 -7.11 16.43 -13.44
CA GLY A 54 -5.73 16.88 -13.60
C GLY A 54 -5.27 16.90 -15.06
N GLN A 55 -5.69 15.92 -15.87
CA GLN A 55 -5.35 15.86 -17.30
C GLN A 55 -6.02 16.96 -18.15
N LYS A 56 -7.05 17.64 -17.65
CA LYS A 56 -7.61 18.82 -18.34
C LYS A 56 -6.62 19.99 -18.35
N ASN A 57 -5.63 19.98 -17.45
CA ASN A 57 -4.55 20.93 -17.47
C ASN A 57 -3.55 20.56 -18.58
N PRO A 58 -3.29 21.45 -19.56
CA PRO A 58 -2.35 21.16 -20.66
C PRO A 58 -0.93 20.79 -20.22
N LEU A 59 -0.53 21.15 -19.00
CA LEU A 59 0.77 20.75 -18.42
C LEU A 59 0.89 19.25 -18.15
N PHE A 60 -0.22 18.58 -17.88
CA PHE A 60 -0.29 17.17 -17.47
C PHE A 60 -1.07 16.30 -18.46
N ALA A 61 -1.63 16.92 -19.51
CA ALA A 61 -2.36 16.22 -20.56
C ALA A 61 -1.42 15.25 -21.29
N GLY A 62 -1.80 13.98 -21.38
CA GLY A 62 -0.99 12.95 -22.03
C GLY A 62 0.20 12.46 -21.20
N ASP A 63 0.23 12.72 -19.90
CA ASP A 63 1.25 12.16 -19.01
C ASP A 63 1.01 10.64 -18.79
N PRO A 64 1.93 9.77 -19.23
CA PRO A 64 1.76 8.32 -19.06
C PRO A 64 1.82 7.87 -17.59
N GLY A 65 2.45 8.63 -16.70
CA GLY A 65 2.48 8.34 -15.27
C GLY A 65 1.10 8.54 -14.61
N ILE A 66 0.32 9.51 -15.07
CA ILE A 66 -1.06 9.70 -14.60
C ILE A 66 -1.94 8.54 -15.04
N GLU A 67 -1.79 8.09 -16.29
CA GLU A 67 -2.51 6.92 -16.80
C GLU A 67 -2.16 5.64 -16.05
N LEU A 68 -0.87 5.44 -15.73
CA LEU A 68 -0.42 4.34 -14.87
C LEU A 68 -1.07 4.40 -13.48
N ASP A 69 -1.14 5.58 -12.87
CA ASP A 69 -1.81 5.76 -11.58
C ASP A 69 -3.32 5.47 -11.64
N ILE A 70 -3.98 5.83 -12.74
CA ILE A 70 -5.39 5.52 -12.97
C ILE A 70 -5.56 4.00 -13.13
N ALA A 71 -4.70 3.34 -13.91
CA ALA A 71 -4.71 1.88 -14.08
C ALA A 71 -4.57 1.15 -12.74
N TYR A 72 -3.62 1.58 -11.89
CA TYR A 72 -3.48 1.09 -10.52
C TYR A 72 -4.81 1.20 -9.74
N CYS A 73 -5.46 2.36 -9.79
CA CYS A 73 -6.71 2.58 -9.04
C CYS A 73 -7.86 1.68 -9.53
N PHE A 74 -8.00 1.48 -10.84
CA PHE A 74 -8.98 0.55 -11.40
C PHE A 74 -8.68 -0.89 -11.01
N ARG A 75 -7.42 -1.30 -11.05
CA ARG A 75 -7.00 -2.63 -10.58
C ARG A 75 -7.35 -2.84 -9.11
N GLN A 76 -7.14 -1.85 -8.24
CA GLN A 76 -7.51 -1.95 -6.82
C GLN A 76 -9.01 -2.14 -6.62
N ARG A 77 -9.83 -1.51 -7.46
CA ARG A 77 -11.29 -1.66 -7.47
C ARG A 77 -11.79 -2.98 -8.08
N GLY A 78 -10.94 -3.69 -8.83
CA GLY A 78 -11.30 -4.91 -9.56
C GLY A 78 -11.83 -4.66 -10.98
N ASP A 79 -11.79 -3.41 -11.45
CA ASP A 79 -12.21 -3.01 -12.79
C ASP A 79 -11.06 -3.30 -13.80
N LEU A 80 -10.74 -4.59 -14.02
CA LEU A 80 -9.52 -5.01 -14.73
C LEU A 80 -9.48 -4.56 -16.21
N GLU A 81 -10.64 -4.52 -16.88
CA GLU A 81 -10.74 -4.06 -18.27
C GLU A 81 -10.32 -2.59 -18.43
N GLU A 82 -10.82 -1.71 -17.54
CA GLU A 82 -10.41 -0.31 -17.55
C GLU A 82 -8.94 -0.17 -17.15
N ALA A 83 -8.47 -0.96 -16.18
CA ALA A 83 -7.06 -0.98 -15.82
C ALA A 83 -6.16 -1.31 -17.03
N ARG A 84 -6.52 -2.33 -17.83
CA ARG A 84 -5.79 -2.70 -19.06
C ARG A 84 -5.84 -1.58 -20.11
N ARG A 85 -6.97 -0.92 -20.29
CA ARG A 85 -7.11 0.21 -21.24
C ARG A 85 -6.19 1.37 -20.86
N HIS A 86 -6.22 1.80 -19.60
CA HIS A 86 -5.36 2.88 -19.11
C HIS A 86 -3.87 2.49 -19.18
N LEU A 87 -3.54 1.23 -18.90
CA LEU A 87 -2.16 0.73 -19.05
C LEU A 87 -1.69 0.74 -20.52
N ALA A 88 -2.55 0.36 -21.46
CA ALA A 88 -2.25 0.42 -22.89
C ALA A 88 -2.06 1.87 -23.36
N LEU A 89 -2.93 2.78 -22.91
CA LEU A 89 -2.83 4.21 -23.20
C LEU A 89 -1.53 4.81 -22.63
N ALA A 90 -1.16 4.46 -21.39
CA ALA A 90 0.11 4.88 -20.79
C ALA A 90 1.32 4.45 -21.66
N ARG A 91 1.29 3.24 -22.21
CA ARG A 91 2.35 2.73 -23.08
C ARG A 91 2.40 3.45 -24.44
N GLU A 92 1.25 3.76 -25.02
CA GLU A 92 1.15 4.54 -26.26
C GLU A 92 1.68 5.98 -26.07
N LEU A 93 1.28 6.63 -24.97
CA LEU A 93 1.75 7.96 -24.60
C LEU A 93 3.26 7.97 -24.35
N ALA A 94 3.78 6.96 -23.65
CA ALA A 94 5.22 6.80 -23.42
C ALA A 94 6.02 6.61 -24.71
N SER A 95 5.43 5.94 -25.72
CA SER A 95 6.08 5.70 -27.02
C SER A 95 6.02 6.92 -27.95
N SER A 96 5.00 7.77 -27.81
CA SER A 96 4.74 8.93 -28.68
C SER A 96 5.33 10.24 -28.16
N HIS A 97 5.39 10.43 -26.84
CA HIS A 97 6.04 11.59 -26.24
C HIS A 97 7.55 11.37 -26.15
N GLY A 98 8.34 12.33 -26.63
CA GLY A 98 9.80 12.41 -26.40
C GLY A 98 10.19 12.63 -24.92
N TYR A 99 9.34 12.22 -23.97
CA TYR A 99 9.53 12.26 -22.52
C TYR A 99 10.75 11.43 -22.05
N LEU A 100 11.25 10.58 -22.95
CA LEU A 100 12.37 9.66 -22.80
C LEU A 100 13.74 10.26 -22.39
N TRP A 101 13.93 11.59 -22.40
CA TRP A 101 15.27 12.16 -22.12
C TRP A 101 15.50 12.75 -20.73
N LEU A 102 14.44 13.10 -19.97
CA LEU A 102 14.59 13.74 -18.65
C LEU A 102 14.19 12.84 -17.47
N PHE A 103 13.32 11.85 -17.67
CA PHE A 103 12.88 10.91 -16.63
C PHE A 103 13.14 9.47 -17.09
N ARG A 104 14.21 8.87 -16.55
CA ARG A 104 14.60 7.44 -16.58
C ARG A 104 13.58 6.53 -17.34
N PRO A 105 13.76 6.28 -18.65
CA PRO A 105 12.78 5.51 -19.44
C PRO A 105 12.56 4.08 -18.95
N HIS A 106 13.59 3.47 -18.36
CA HIS A 106 13.49 2.12 -17.78
C HIS A 106 12.57 2.08 -16.56
N GLY A 107 12.41 3.18 -15.82
CA GLY A 107 11.57 3.21 -14.63
C GLY A 107 10.07 3.17 -14.96
N LEU A 108 9.64 3.90 -16.00
CA LEU A 108 8.24 3.85 -16.43
C LEU A 108 7.89 2.49 -17.05
N GLU A 109 8.75 1.96 -17.93
CA GLU A 109 8.54 0.64 -18.51
C GLU A 109 8.55 -0.48 -17.46
N HIS A 110 9.43 -0.37 -16.45
CA HIS A 110 9.44 -1.26 -15.29
C HIS A 110 8.11 -1.21 -14.53
N SER A 111 7.62 -0.01 -14.19
CA SER A 111 6.36 0.14 -13.46
C SER A 111 5.16 -0.33 -14.28
N LEU A 112 5.14 -0.07 -15.59
CA LEU A 112 4.11 -0.60 -16.50
C LEU A 112 4.12 -2.13 -16.51
N ALA A 113 5.29 -2.76 -16.54
CA ALA A 113 5.42 -4.22 -16.50
C ALA A 113 5.01 -4.81 -15.14
N CYS A 114 5.31 -4.13 -14.03
CA CYS A 114 4.84 -4.53 -12.70
C CYS A 114 3.30 -4.45 -12.62
N GLU A 115 2.70 -3.35 -13.07
CA GLU A 115 1.25 -3.20 -13.07
C GLU A 115 0.56 -4.22 -13.98
N GLU A 116 1.11 -4.50 -15.16
CA GLU A 116 0.64 -5.58 -16.03
C GLU A 116 0.61 -6.93 -15.28
N GLY A 117 1.72 -7.28 -14.61
CA GLY A 117 1.81 -8.50 -13.83
C GLY A 117 0.78 -8.57 -12.70
N TRP A 118 0.50 -7.46 -12.03
CA TRP A 118 -0.54 -7.40 -11.01
C TRP A 118 -1.97 -7.52 -11.57
N ILE A 119 -2.23 -6.96 -12.75
CA ILE A 119 -3.53 -7.12 -13.44
C ILE A 119 -3.71 -8.58 -13.82
N ASP A 120 -2.73 -9.19 -14.49
CA ASP A 120 -2.78 -10.59 -14.93
C ASP A 120 -2.91 -11.56 -13.75
N MET A 121 -2.24 -11.28 -12.64
CA MET A 121 -2.39 -12.01 -11.40
C MET A 121 -3.84 -11.97 -10.86
N LYS A 122 -4.48 -10.80 -10.86
CA LYS A 122 -5.90 -10.68 -10.45
C LYS A 122 -6.85 -11.40 -11.40
N ASP A 123 -6.52 -11.41 -12.69
CA ASP A 123 -7.26 -12.11 -13.74
C ASP A 123 -6.97 -13.62 -13.79
N LYS A 124 -6.10 -14.12 -12.89
CA LYS A 124 -5.63 -15.52 -12.79
C LYS A 124 -4.88 -16.01 -14.03
N GLN A 125 -4.35 -15.09 -14.84
CA GLN A 125 -3.45 -15.36 -15.95
C GLN A 125 -2.01 -15.45 -15.41
N TYR A 126 -1.72 -16.57 -14.74
CA TYR A 126 -0.49 -16.69 -13.94
C TYR A 126 0.78 -16.70 -14.81
N GLU A 127 0.75 -17.31 -16.00
CA GLU A 127 1.94 -17.37 -16.87
C GLU A 127 2.26 -16.00 -17.48
N GLU A 128 1.23 -15.24 -17.86
CA GLU A 128 1.32 -13.86 -18.32
C GLU A 128 1.87 -12.97 -17.21
N ALA A 129 1.38 -13.14 -15.97
CA ALA A 129 1.90 -12.43 -14.81
C ALA A 129 3.38 -12.73 -14.54
N LEU A 130 3.79 -14.01 -14.60
CA LEU A 130 5.20 -14.41 -14.48
C LEU A 130 6.06 -13.76 -15.57
N ALA A 131 5.56 -13.73 -16.80
CA ALA A 131 6.26 -13.10 -17.92
C ALA A 131 6.39 -11.58 -17.71
N ALA A 132 5.32 -10.91 -17.24
CA ALA A 132 5.32 -9.48 -16.97
C ALA A 132 6.30 -9.08 -15.85
N PHE A 133 6.26 -9.76 -14.70
CA PHE A 133 7.25 -9.52 -13.63
C PHE A 133 8.66 -9.93 -14.06
N GLY A 134 8.79 -10.98 -14.88
CA GLY A 134 10.05 -11.37 -15.49
C GLY A 134 10.64 -10.24 -16.33
N ARG A 135 9.84 -9.61 -17.20
CA ARG A 135 10.24 -8.42 -17.98
C ARG A 135 10.61 -7.26 -17.06
N ALA A 136 9.80 -6.96 -16.05
CA ALA A 136 10.13 -5.91 -15.08
C ALA A 136 11.52 -6.12 -14.46
N LEU A 137 11.83 -7.35 -14.03
CA LEU A 137 13.12 -7.70 -13.45
C LEU A 137 14.30 -7.66 -14.44
N THR A 138 14.05 -7.77 -15.75
CA THR A 138 15.10 -7.52 -16.77
C THR A 138 15.40 -6.04 -16.96
N LEU A 139 14.42 -5.16 -16.73
CA LEU A 139 14.57 -3.71 -16.81
C LEU A 139 15.25 -3.16 -15.54
N GLU A 140 14.70 -3.52 -14.38
CA GLU A 140 15.21 -3.10 -13.08
C GLU A 140 14.88 -4.14 -12.00
N LYS A 141 15.89 -4.48 -11.18
CA LYS A 141 15.69 -5.33 -10.01
C LYS A 141 15.04 -4.51 -8.90
N SER A 142 13.77 -4.75 -8.62
CA SER A 142 13.04 -4.09 -7.54
C SER A 142 12.39 -5.09 -6.59
N ALA A 143 12.18 -4.68 -5.33
CA ALA A 143 11.44 -5.49 -4.39
C ALA A 143 10.00 -5.74 -4.85
N GLU A 144 9.36 -4.76 -5.45
CA GLU A 144 8.00 -4.91 -6.01
C GLU A 144 7.92 -6.03 -7.03
N ALA A 145 8.83 -6.06 -8.02
CA ALA A 145 8.77 -7.05 -9.09
C ALA A 145 9.10 -8.47 -8.59
N TYR A 146 10.06 -8.60 -7.66
CA TYR A 146 10.35 -9.88 -7.01
C TYR A 146 9.18 -10.36 -6.15
N SER A 147 8.63 -9.50 -5.29
CA SER A 147 7.48 -9.86 -4.43
C SER A 147 6.25 -10.20 -5.26
N GLY A 148 5.96 -9.45 -6.33
CA GLY A 148 4.87 -9.75 -7.25
C GLY A 148 5.01 -11.12 -7.91
N ARG A 149 6.22 -11.44 -8.41
CA ARG A 149 6.50 -12.75 -8.98
C ARG A 149 6.42 -13.87 -7.93
N ALA A 150 6.87 -13.62 -6.71
CA ALA A 150 6.75 -14.55 -5.60
C ALA A 150 5.28 -14.88 -5.27
N THR A 151 4.40 -13.88 -5.24
CA THR A 151 2.95 -14.09 -5.03
C THR A 151 2.32 -14.91 -6.15
N VAL A 152 2.77 -14.75 -7.40
CA VAL A 152 2.31 -15.60 -8.51
C VAL A 152 2.79 -17.04 -8.31
N TYR A 153 4.06 -17.25 -7.93
CA TYR A 153 4.57 -18.58 -7.61
C TYR A 153 3.82 -19.24 -6.45
N GLU A 154 3.46 -18.47 -5.42
CA GLU A 154 2.63 -18.95 -4.31
C GLU A 154 1.27 -19.47 -4.81
N SER A 155 0.60 -18.72 -5.69
CA SER A 155 -0.69 -19.12 -6.27
C SER A 155 -0.58 -20.39 -7.14
N LEU A 156 0.61 -20.65 -7.69
CA LEU A 156 0.93 -21.88 -8.43
C LEU A 156 1.43 -23.02 -7.53
N GLY A 157 1.57 -22.82 -6.21
CA GLY A 157 2.11 -23.80 -5.27
C GLY A 157 3.63 -24.03 -5.39
N ARG A 158 4.35 -23.08 -5.99
CA ARG A 158 5.79 -23.13 -6.25
C ARG A 158 6.58 -22.42 -5.14
N ASP A 159 6.55 -23.01 -3.95
CA ASP A 159 7.01 -22.37 -2.71
C ASP A 159 8.49 -22.04 -2.69
N ASN A 160 9.32 -22.89 -3.30
CA ASN A 160 10.77 -22.69 -3.30
C ASN A 160 11.14 -21.48 -4.15
N GLU A 161 10.50 -21.34 -5.31
CA GLU A 161 10.65 -20.17 -6.18
C GLU A 161 10.09 -18.91 -5.52
N ALA A 162 8.92 -18.99 -4.88
CA ALA A 162 8.35 -17.87 -4.14
C ALA A 162 9.30 -17.39 -3.03
N LEU A 163 9.83 -18.32 -2.22
CA LEU A 163 10.77 -17.98 -1.14
C LEU A 163 12.06 -17.38 -1.68
N SER A 164 12.61 -17.92 -2.77
CA SER A 164 13.80 -17.39 -3.42
C SER A 164 13.58 -15.94 -3.89
N ASP A 165 12.42 -15.64 -4.45
CA ASP A 165 12.09 -14.29 -4.90
C ASP A 165 11.84 -13.33 -3.73
N TYR A 166 11.16 -13.74 -2.66
CA TYR A 166 11.04 -12.92 -1.46
C TYR A 166 12.41 -12.60 -0.83
N GLU A 167 13.33 -13.57 -0.80
CA GLU A 167 14.70 -13.32 -0.37
C GLU A 167 15.42 -12.33 -1.29
N ALA A 168 15.23 -12.43 -2.60
CA ALA A 168 15.79 -11.50 -3.56
C ALA A 168 15.23 -10.08 -3.35
N ALA A 169 13.92 -9.95 -3.11
CA ALA A 169 13.25 -8.70 -2.80
C ALA A 169 13.86 -8.02 -1.57
N ILE A 170 14.06 -8.76 -0.48
CA ILE A 170 14.67 -8.25 0.76
C ILE A 170 16.15 -7.86 0.55
N LYS A 171 16.89 -8.60 -0.29
CA LYS A 171 18.30 -8.33 -0.58
C LYS A 171 18.50 -7.08 -1.45
N CYS A 172 17.60 -6.82 -2.38
CA CYS A 172 17.73 -5.70 -3.32
C CYS A 172 17.11 -4.38 -2.82
N SER A 173 16.39 -4.39 -1.70
CA SER A 173 15.71 -3.22 -1.15
C SER A 173 16.40 -2.63 0.09
N THR A 174 16.11 -1.36 0.35
CA THR A 174 16.55 -0.63 1.54
C THR A 174 15.44 0.28 2.06
N GLY A 175 15.49 0.66 3.33
CA GLY A 175 14.47 1.53 3.93
C GLY A 175 13.08 0.90 3.86
N HIS A 176 12.07 1.70 3.51
CA HIS A 176 10.67 1.30 3.47
C HIS A 176 10.39 0.09 2.57
N ASP A 177 10.98 0.04 1.37
CA ASP A 177 10.76 -1.06 0.43
C ASP A 177 11.21 -2.40 1.02
N ARG A 178 12.24 -2.38 1.86
CA ARG A 178 12.74 -3.58 2.54
C ARG A 178 11.79 -4.05 3.64
N GLU A 179 11.14 -3.12 4.32
CA GLU A 179 10.15 -3.42 5.34
C GLU A 179 8.90 -4.03 4.73
N VAL A 180 8.45 -3.49 3.60
CA VAL A 180 7.38 -4.09 2.79
C VAL A 180 7.78 -5.50 2.36
N ALA A 181 9.00 -5.70 1.84
CA ALA A 181 9.45 -7.03 1.45
C ALA A 181 9.48 -8.05 2.61
N TYR A 182 9.87 -7.63 3.82
CA TYR A 182 9.75 -8.47 5.02
C TYR A 182 8.28 -8.76 5.37
N HIS A 183 7.39 -7.77 5.30
CA HIS A 183 5.96 -7.96 5.57
C HIS A 183 5.32 -8.95 4.59
N GLU A 184 5.59 -8.82 3.29
CA GLU A 184 5.06 -9.73 2.27
C GLU A 184 5.56 -11.18 2.48
N ARG A 185 6.85 -11.38 2.79
CA ARG A 185 7.35 -12.73 3.12
C ARG A 185 6.77 -13.27 4.43
N ALA A 186 6.47 -12.40 5.40
CA ALA A 186 5.78 -12.82 6.61
C ALA A 186 4.38 -13.35 6.31
N ILE A 187 3.62 -12.70 5.42
CA ILE A 187 2.29 -13.19 4.99
C ILE A 187 2.42 -14.60 4.40
N PHE A 188 3.39 -14.80 3.50
CA PHE A 188 3.68 -16.12 2.95
C PHE A 188 3.95 -17.18 4.05
N TYR A 189 4.73 -16.83 5.08
CA TYR A 189 4.94 -17.72 6.22
C TYR A 189 3.67 -17.95 7.06
N MET A 190 2.83 -16.94 7.24
CA MET A 190 1.56 -17.04 7.96
C MET A 190 0.62 -18.04 7.28
N ASP A 191 0.50 -17.96 5.95
CA ASP A 191 -0.37 -18.84 5.17
C ASP A 191 0.11 -20.29 5.17
N ARG A 192 1.41 -20.51 5.43
CA ARG A 192 1.99 -21.86 5.63
C ARG A 192 2.07 -22.30 7.08
N GLY A 193 1.49 -21.53 8.01
CA GLY A 193 1.50 -21.85 9.44
C GLY A 193 2.89 -21.78 10.09
N LYS A 194 3.87 -21.19 9.42
CA LYS A 194 5.23 -20.95 9.92
C LYS A 194 5.25 -19.70 10.81
N THR A 195 4.59 -19.83 11.97
CA THR A 195 4.30 -18.71 12.86
C THR A 195 5.57 -18.00 13.36
N ASP A 196 6.62 -18.74 13.71
CA ASP A 196 7.82 -18.14 14.30
C ASP A 196 8.63 -17.37 13.25
N GLU A 197 8.75 -17.90 12.03
CA GLU A 197 9.37 -17.21 10.90
C GLU A 197 8.59 -15.96 10.50
N ALA A 198 7.25 -16.04 10.48
CA ALA A 198 6.40 -14.88 10.24
C ALA A 198 6.61 -13.78 11.30
N ILE A 199 6.66 -14.13 12.59
CA ILE A 199 6.91 -13.16 13.67
C ILE A 199 8.29 -12.50 13.52
N ALA A 200 9.31 -13.27 13.12
CA ALA A 200 10.67 -12.75 12.92
C ALA A 200 10.71 -11.73 11.76
N ASP A 201 10.02 -12.02 10.66
CA ASP A 201 9.94 -11.11 9.52
C ASP A 201 9.09 -9.87 9.83
N LEU A 202 7.93 -10.01 10.48
CA LEU A 202 7.13 -8.87 10.95
C LEU A 202 7.91 -7.98 11.91
N THR A 203 8.75 -8.57 12.77
CA THR A 203 9.64 -7.81 13.65
C THR A 203 10.71 -7.06 12.87
N SER A 204 11.17 -7.61 11.74
CA SER A 204 12.10 -6.91 10.85
C SER A 204 11.43 -5.81 10.04
N ALA A 205 10.16 -5.98 9.65
CA ALA A 205 9.34 -4.99 8.95
C ALA A 205 8.97 -3.77 9.82
N LEU A 206 9.12 -3.84 11.14
CA LEU A 206 8.74 -2.78 12.08
C LEU A 206 9.92 -1.89 12.53
N LYS A 207 11.08 -1.93 11.87
CA LYS A 207 12.34 -1.32 12.38
C LYS A 207 12.59 0.16 12.02
N ALA A 208 12.08 0.71 10.92
CA ALA A 208 12.53 2.01 10.37
C ALA A 208 11.42 2.94 9.81
N ASP A 209 10.24 2.46 9.44
CA ASP A 209 9.00 3.24 9.34
C ASP A 209 7.83 2.24 9.37
N SER A 210 7.11 2.18 10.49
CA SER A 210 6.33 1.00 10.80
C SER A 210 5.17 0.82 9.83
N CYS A 211 5.20 -0.25 9.02
CA CYS A 211 4.03 -0.70 8.27
C CYS A 211 2.92 -1.04 9.29
N ASN A 212 1.89 -0.19 9.38
CA ASN A 212 0.83 -0.35 10.38
C ASN A 212 0.17 -1.75 10.30
N ARG A 213 0.08 -2.33 9.09
CA ARG A 213 -0.42 -3.69 8.87
C ARG A 213 0.43 -4.74 9.59
N ALA A 214 1.76 -4.58 9.62
CA ALA A 214 2.66 -5.52 10.28
C ALA A 214 2.45 -5.60 11.80
N PHE A 215 2.05 -4.51 12.47
CA PHE A 215 1.64 -4.56 13.88
C PHE A 215 0.39 -5.41 14.08
N ILE A 216 -0.64 -5.21 13.24
CA ILE A 216 -1.90 -5.96 13.33
C ILE A 216 -1.63 -7.45 13.08
N ASP A 217 -0.90 -7.78 12.02
CA ASP A 217 -0.63 -9.17 11.66
C ASP A 217 0.20 -9.88 12.73
N ARG A 218 1.20 -9.20 13.32
CA ARG A 218 2.00 -9.78 14.42
C ARG A 218 1.17 -9.95 15.69
N ALA A 219 0.27 -9.01 15.99
CA ALA A 219 -0.67 -9.15 17.09
C ALA A 219 -1.57 -10.37 16.94
N MET A 220 -2.05 -10.64 15.71
CA MET A 220 -2.87 -11.82 15.43
C MET A 220 -2.11 -13.13 15.64
N LEU A 221 -0.83 -13.17 15.27
CA LEU A 221 0.03 -14.32 15.56
C LEU A 221 0.27 -14.49 17.05
N TYR A 222 0.55 -13.42 17.79
CA TYR A 222 0.67 -13.48 19.25
C TYR A 222 -0.62 -13.93 19.94
N LYS A 223 -1.78 -13.46 19.47
CA LYS A 223 -3.10 -13.92 19.93
C LYS A 223 -3.26 -15.43 19.70
N LYS A 224 -2.89 -15.94 18.52
CA LYS A 224 -2.92 -17.38 18.19
C LYS A 224 -1.98 -18.20 19.07
N GLN A 225 -0.84 -17.63 19.48
CA GLN A 225 0.08 -18.23 20.46
C GLN A 225 -0.38 -18.10 21.91
N GLY A 226 -1.52 -17.47 22.20
CA GLY A 226 -2.01 -17.20 23.55
C GLY A 226 -1.29 -16.05 24.27
N ASN A 227 -0.40 -15.33 23.58
CA ASN A 227 0.31 -14.18 24.13
C ASN A 227 -0.52 -12.88 23.99
N ALA A 228 -1.59 -12.79 24.78
CA ALA A 228 -2.52 -11.67 24.74
C ALA A 228 -1.87 -10.31 25.08
N GLU A 229 -0.83 -10.29 25.93
CA GLU A 229 -0.15 -9.04 26.30
C GLU A 229 0.65 -8.46 25.13
N LYS A 230 1.44 -9.29 24.44
CA LYS A 230 2.17 -8.84 23.23
C LYS A 230 1.20 -8.41 22.13
N ALA A 231 0.09 -9.14 21.95
CA ALA A 231 -0.93 -8.77 20.99
C ALA A 231 -1.57 -7.40 21.30
N LEU A 232 -1.93 -7.13 22.56
CA LEU A 232 -2.47 -5.82 22.98
C LEU A 232 -1.46 -4.69 22.77
N ASN A 233 -0.18 -4.93 23.03
CA ASN A 233 0.88 -3.95 22.84
C ASN A 233 1.06 -3.58 21.35
N ASP A 234 1.08 -4.59 20.47
CA ASP A 234 1.17 -4.38 19.02
C ASP A 234 -0.07 -3.66 18.48
N LEU A 235 -1.28 -4.04 18.91
CA LEU A 235 -2.52 -3.35 18.51
C LEU A 235 -2.55 -1.90 19.02
N SER A 236 -2.03 -1.64 20.21
CA SER A 236 -1.94 -0.28 20.74
C SER A 236 -0.92 0.57 19.99
N SER A 237 0.20 -0.04 19.57
CA SER A 237 1.21 0.61 18.72
C SER A 237 0.65 0.92 17.33
N SER A 238 -0.13 -0.02 16.76
CA SER A 238 -0.86 0.18 15.50
C SER A 238 -1.84 1.37 15.58
N ILE A 239 -2.61 1.43 16.67
CA ILE A 239 -3.57 2.53 16.89
C ILE A 239 -2.86 3.87 17.08
N ALA A 240 -1.74 3.90 17.80
CA ALA A 240 -0.95 5.12 17.98
C ALA A 240 -0.32 5.62 16.67
N ASN A 241 0.03 4.71 15.75
CA ASN A 241 0.62 5.05 14.46
C ASN A 241 -0.43 5.58 13.47
N ALA A 242 -1.48 4.80 13.17
CA ALA A 242 -2.44 5.13 12.12
C ALA A 242 -3.91 5.10 12.56
N GLY A 243 -4.24 4.44 13.67
CA GLY A 243 -5.62 4.41 14.19
C GLY A 243 -6.63 3.80 13.22
N THR A 244 -6.32 2.65 12.60
CA THR A 244 -7.23 2.00 11.63
C THR A 244 -8.40 1.28 12.31
N GLU A 245 -9.55 1.20 11.63
CA GLU A 245 -10.74 0.45 12.07
C GLU A 245 -10.39 -0.96 12.56
N ARG A 246 -9.64 -1.72 11.74
CA ARG A 246 -9.23 -3.09 12.07
C ARG A 246 -8.42 -3.18 13.37
N ALA A 247 -7.53 -2.23 13.62
CA ALA A 247 -6.71 -2.24 14.84
C ALA A 247 -7.56 -2.00 16.10
N TYR A 248 -8.51 -1.07 16.05
CA TYR A 248 -9.48 -0.85 17.11
C TYR A 248 -10.37 -2.07 17.32
N HIS A 249 -10.91 -2.63 16.23
CA HIS A 249 -11.77 -3.82 16.26
C HIS A 249 -11.07 -5.03 16.90
N GLU A 250 -9.87 -5.37 16.44
CA GLU A 250 -9.12 -6.52 16.98
C GLU A 250 -8.73 -6.31 18.46
N ARG A 251 -8.43 -5.06 18.86
CA ARG A 251 -8.14 -4.74 20.27
C ARG A 251 -9.39 -4.85 21.14
N ALA A 252 -10.55 -4.43 20.62
CA ALA A 252 -11.84 -4.58 21.30
C ALA A 252 -12.15 -6.06 21.57
N LEU A 253 -12.04 -6.91 20.55
CA LEU A 253 -12.27 -8.35 20.69
C LEU A 253 -11.31 -9.00 21.69
N LEU A 254 -10.04 -8.60 21.69
CA LEU A 254 -9.04 -9.13 22.62
C LEU A 254 -9.29 -8.67 24.07
N LYS A 255 -9.69 -7.40 24.27
CA LYS A 255 -10.09 -6.89 25.59
C LYS A 255 -11.35 -7.57 26.12
N LYS A 256 -12.35 -7.78 25.26
CA LYS A 256 -13.56 -8.55 25.58
C LYS A 256 -13.21 -9.94 26.08
N ALA A 257 -12.35 -10.67 25.36
CA ALA A 257 -11.90 -12.00 25.75
C ALA A 257 -11.15 -12.02 27.10
N ARG A 258 -10.57 -10.90 27.53
CA ARG A 258 -9.93 -10.72 28.84
C ARG A 258 -10.88 -10.18 29.93
N GLY A 259 -12.14 -9.92 29.61
CA GLY A 259 -13.13 -9.34 30.52
C GLY A 259 -13.07 -7.82 30.69
N ASP A 260 -12.22 -7.12 29.93
CA ASP A 260 -12.21 -5.64 29.89
C ASP A 260 -13.29 -5.14 28.93
N PHE A 261 -14.55 -5.26 29.37
CA PHE A 261 -15.70 -4.86 28.58
C PHE A 261 -15.74 -3.34 28.33
N ASP A 262 -15.34 -2.53 29.31
CA ASP A 262 -15.34 -1.07 29.18
C ASP A 262 -14.30 -0.59 28.16
N GLY A 263 -13.10 -1.17 28.19
CA GLY A 263 -12.09 -0.92 27.18
C GLY A 263 -12.50 -1.44 25.79
N ALA A 264 -13.20 -2.57 25.73
CA ALA A 264 -13.72 -3.12 24.47
C ALA A 264 -14.79 -2.23 23.83
N ILE A 265 -15.72 -1.69 24.62
CA ILE A 265 -16.76 -0.76 24.13
C ILE A 265 -16.13 0.53 23.59
N LYS A 266 -15.12 1.08 24.28
CA LYS A 266 -14.42 2.28 23.79
C LYS A 266 -13.73 2.06 22.44
N ASP A 267 -13.10 0.89 22.28
CA ASP A 267 -12.42 0.55 21.03
C ASP A 267 -13.42 0.27 19.90
N ILE A 268 -14.53 -0.43 20.15
CA ILE A 268 -15.55 -0.67 19.12
C ILE A 268 -16.26 0.62 18.68
N ASP A 269 -16.53 1.54 19.62
CA ASP A 269 -17.07 2.88 19.31
C ASP A 269 -16.10 3.67 18.42
N SER A 270 -14.79 3.57 18.70
CA SER A 270 -13.75 4.20 17.88
C SER A 270 -13.71 3.59 16.47
N ALA A 271 -13.79 2.26 16.35
CA ALA A 271 -13.87 1.57 15.07
C ALA A 271 -15.10 2.00 14.25
N MET A 272 -16.27 2.09 14.90
CA MET A 272 -17.52 2.53 14.27
C MET A 272 -17.50 3.99 13.83
N SER A 273 -16.74 4.86 14.50
CA SER A 273 -16.58 6.24 14.04
C SER A 273 -15.75 6.36 12.75
N LEU A 274 -14.88 5.38 12.48
CA LEU A 274 -14.07 5.30 11.26
C LEU A 274 -14.85 4.65 10.10
N ASP A 275 -15.65 3.63 10.37
CA ASP A 275 -16.58 3.03 9.41
C ASP A 275 -17.96 2.82 10.04
N SER A 276 -18.80 3.84 9.93
CA SER A 276 -20.16 3.85 10.48
C SER A 276 -21.14 2.95 9.72
N SER A 277 -20.73 2.45 8.55
CA SER A 277 -21.55 1.60 7.68
C SER A 277 -21.36 0.11 7.94
N CYS A 278 -20.29 -0.28 8.65
CA CYS A 278 -19.96 -1.68 8.90
C CYS A 278 -20.95 -2.35 9.87
N ALA A 279 -21.82 -3.22 9.35
CA ALA A 279 -22.81 -3.97 10.13
C ALA A 279 -22.17 -4.84 11.22
N ARG A 280 -21.04 -5.50 10.88
CA ARG A 280 -20.26 -6.35 11.79
C ARG A 280 -19.86 -5.62 13.08
N LEU A 281 -19.45 -4.35 12.98
CA LEU A 281 -19.04 -3.57 14.16
C LEU A 281 -20.21 -3.30 15.11
N LYS A 282 -21.43 -3.13 14.56
CA LYS A 282 -22.65 -2.93 15.36
C LYS A 282 -23.02 -4.22 16.10
N GLU A 283 -22.96 -5.36 15.42
CA GLU A 283 -23.21 -6.68 16.01
C GLU A 283 -22.22 -6.98 17.13
N ASP A 284 -20.91 -6.78 16.90
CA ASP A 284 -19.88 -7.01 17.91
C ASP A 284 -20.05 -6.09 19.12
N ARG A 285 -20.46 -4.83 18.91
CA ARG A 285 -20.78 -3.90 20.00
C ARG A 285 -21.96 -4.38 20.85
N GLU A 286 -23.04 -4.82 20.21
CA GLU A 286 -24.21 -5.35 20.92
C GLU A 286 -23.88 -6.62 21.70
N LEU A 287 -23.06 -7.49 21.13
CA LEU A 287 -22.55 -8.67 21.81
C LEU A 287 -21.73 -8.31 23.06
N ILE A 288 -20.81 -7.36 22.95
CA ILE A 288 -20.00 -6.86 24.08
C ILE A 288 -20.91 -6.26 25.18
N LEU A 289 -21.94 -5.49 24.79
CA LEU A 289 -22.89 -4.90 25.75
C LEU A 289 -23.71 -5.98 26.47
N THR A 290 -24.15 -7.00 25.75
CA THR A 290 -24.91 -8.12 26.32
C THR A 290 -24.06 -8.93 27.29
N GLU A 291 -22.84 -9.29 26.90
CA GLU A 291 -21.91 -10.03 27.76
C GLU A 291 -21.49 -9.23 29.01
N SER A 292 -21.40 -7.90 28.90
CA SER A 292 -21.07 -7.03 30.03
C SER A 292 -22.24 -6.76 31.00
N GLY A 293 -23.46 -7.23 30.67
CA GLY A 293 -24.67 -6.92 31.43
C GLY A 293 -25.13 -5.45 31.29
N LYS A 294 -24.58 -4.71 30.33
CA LYS A 294 -24.91 -3.30 30.04
C LYS A 294 -25.87 -3.14 28.86
N ALA A 295 -26.38 -4.23 28.31
CA ALA A 295 -27.42 -4.18 27.29
C ALA A 295 -28.64 -3.44 27.84
N GLN A 296 -29.03 -2.35 27.19
CA GLN A 296 -30.36 -1.79 27.41
C GLN A 296 -31.38 -2.78 26.85
N PRO A 297 -32.50 -3.05 27.54
CA PRO A 297 -33.57 -3.85 26.95
C PRO A 297 -33.98 -3.16 25.65
N GLN A 298 -33.87 -3.88 24.53
CA GLN A 298 -34.36 -3.40 23.25
C GLN A 298 -35.83 -3.04 23.44
N SER A 299 -36.15 -1.75 23.48
CA SER A 299 -37.51 -1.27 23.30
C SER A 299 -37.94 -1.75 21.93
N GLN A 300 -38.78 -2.79 21.91
CA GLN A 300 -39.51 -3.19 20.73
C GLN A 300 -40.26 -1.95 20.23
N GLU A 301 -39.75 -1.33 19.16
CA GLU A 301 -40.51 -0.31 18.43
C GLU A 301 -41.72 -1.03 17.80
N GLN A 302 -42.90 -0.68 18.32
CA GLN A 302 -44.21 -0.98 17.77
C GLN A 302 -44.49 -0.10 16.54
#